data_AF-A0A8I1TMP5-F1
#
_entry.id   AF-A0A8I1TMP5-F1
#
_cell.length_a   1.000
_cell.length_b   1.000
_cell.length_c   1.000
_cell.angle_alpha   90.00
_cell.angle_beta   90.00
_cell.angle_gamma   90.00
#
_symmetry.space_group_name_H-M   'P 1'
#
loop_
_entity.id
_entity.type
_entity.pdbx_description
1 polymer ?
#
loop_
_entity_poly.entity_id
_entity_poly.type
_entity_poly.pdbx_seq_one_letter_code
_entity_poly.pdbx_strand_id
1 'polypeptide(L)'
;MSTLLSDDQRTTLVDVLRAAFPHATFPAGPYERTADAVLAAAAADLRLHALLVQGLADLDEQREVAFSALDEETAALVLRGVADTPFLAAILNVAIVALYDDHEVWDLLGYEGPSYDQGGYVNRGFDDLDWLPDPRIVSRREASV
;
A
#
# COMPACT_ATOMS: atom_id res chain seq x y z
N MET A 1 0.40 -18.28 -22.17
CA MET A 1 -0.09 -18.15 -20.78
C MET A 1 -1.14 -17.06 -20.83
N SER A 2 -2.43 -17.37 -20.64
CA SER A 2 -3.46 -16.33 -20.67
C SER A 2 -3.22 -15.45 -19.46
N THR A 3 -2.77 -14.21 -19.66
CA THR A 3 -2.61 -13.25 -18.58
C THR A 3 -4.01 -12.87 -18.08
N LEU A 4 -4.16 -12.82 -16.76
CA LEU A 4 -5.42 -12.54 -16.08
C LEU A 4 -5.96 -11.13 -16.43
N LEU A 5 -5.06 -10.21 -16.77
CA LEU A 5 -5.30 -8.84 -17.21
C LEU A 5 -4.53 -8.54 -18.50
N SER A 6 -4.94 -7.49 -19.22
CA SER A 6 -4.10 -6.83 -20.24
C SER A 6 -2.97 -6.02 -19.60
N ASP A 7 -1.97 -5.64 -20.39
CA ASP A 7 -0.86 -4.78 -19.92
C ASP A 7 -1.37 -3.40 -19.45
N ASP A 8 -2.36 -2.84 -20.15
CA ASP A 8 -3.00 -1.58 -19.78
C ASP A 8 -3.74 -1.70 -18.43
N GLN A 9 -4.49 -2.79 -18.23
CA GLN A 9 -5.18 -3.04 -16.96
C GLN A 9 -4.21 -3.26 -15.80
N ARG A 10 -3.06 -3.92 -16.04
CA ARG A 10 -2.01 -4.05 -15.03
C ARG A 10 -1.43 -2.69 -14.68
N THR A 11 -1.19 -1.84 -15.67
CA THR A 11 -0.71 -0.46 -15.45
C THR A 11 -1.72 0.34 -14.63
N THR A 12 -2.99 0.33 -15.02
CA THR A 12 -4.07 0.98 -14.26
C THR A 12 -4.14 0.46 -12.82
N LEU A 13 -3.97 -0.85 -12.58
CA LEU A 13 -3.95 -1.39 -11.21
C LEU A 13 -2.79 -0.84 -10.38
N VAL A 14 -1.57 -0.75 -10.94
CA VAL A 14 -0.42 -0.15 -10.25
C VAL A 14 -0.70 1.31 -9.90
N ASP A 15 -1.27 2.08 -10.82
CA ASP A 15 -1.58 3.49 -10.58
C ASP A 15 -2.71 3.68 -9.56
N VAL A 16 -3.72 2.80 -9.56
CA VAL A 16 -4.75 2.75 -8.52
C VAL A 16 -4.12 2.53 -7.14
N LEU A 17 -3.16 1.61 -7.04
CA LEU A 17 -2.45 1.34 -5.79
C LEU A 17 -1.61 2.54 -5.33
N ARG A 18 -0.93 3.23 -6.25
CA ARG A 18 -0.18 4.46 -5.95
C ARG A 18 -1.09 5.57 -5.45
N ALA A 19 -2.23 5.78 -6.12
CA ALA A 19 -3.19 6.80 -5.73
C ALA A 19 -3.89 6.47 -4.38
N ALA A 20 -4.10 5.19 -4.07
CA ALA A 20 -4.66 4.76 -2.78
C ALA A 20 -3.66 4.86 -1.62
N PHE A 21 -2.37 4.67 -1.88
CA PHE A 21 -1.28 4.72 -0.90
C PHE A 21 -0.18 5.71 -1.37
N PRO A 22 -0.44 7.03 -1.35
CA PRO A 22 0.41 8.03 -2.00
C PRO A 22 1.67 8.37 -1.17
N HIS A 23 2.64 7.44 -1.16
CA HIS A 23 3.93 7.64 -0.49
C HIS A 23 4.93 8.30 -1.44
N ALA A 24 5.30 9.54 -1.17
CA ALA A 24 6.20 10.33 -2.03
C ALA A 24 7.60 9.71 -2.22
N THR A 25 8.08 8.96 -1.23
CA THR A 25 9.42 8.35 -1.24
C THR A 25 9.44 6.94 -1.80
N PHE A 26 8.28 6.30 -2.00
CA PHE A 26 8.24 4.90 -2.42
C PHE A 26 8.49 4.78 -3.93
N PRO A 27 9.42 3.93 -4.36
CA PRO A 27 9.65 3.66 -5.77
C PRO A 27 8.49 2.84 -6.36
N ALA A 28 8.52 2.61 -7.68
CA ALA A 28 7.48 1.82 -8.35
C ALA A 28 7.44 0.34 -7.93
N GLY A 29 8.60 -0.23 -7.59
CA GLY A 29 8.77 -1.67 -7.33
C GLY A 29 7.78 -2.25 -6.31
N PRO A 30 7.63 -1.68 -5.10
CA PRO A 30 6.65 -2.16 -4.13
C PRO A 30 5.21 -2.18 -4.63
N TYR A 31 4.79 -1.17 -5.43
CA TYR A 31 3.46 -1.12 -6.00
C TYR A 31 3.25 -2.18 -7.09
N GLU A 32 4.27 -2.45 -7.91
CA GLU A 32 4.22 -3.53 -8.91
C GLU A 32 4.09 -4.90 -8.25
N ARG A 33 4.86 -5.17 -7.19
CA ARG A 33 4.75 -6.43 -6.41
C ARG A 33 3.41 -6.53 -5.68
N THR A 34 2.88 -5.41 -5.19
CA THR A 34 1.54 -5.34 -4.61
C THR A 34 0.47 -5.68 -5.65
N ALA A 35 0.59 -5.17 -6.89
CA ALA A 35 -0.30 -5.54 -7.99
C ALA A 35 -0.20 -7.04 -8.32
N ASP A 36 1.00 -7.62 -8.32
CA ASP A 36 1.19 -9.05 -8.51
C ASP A 36 0.54 -9.89 -7.39
N ALA A 37 0.56 -9.42 -6.13
CA ALA A 37 -0.14 -10.07 -5.02
C ALA A 37 -1.67 -10.01 -5.19
N VAL A 38 -2.22 -8.88 -5.63
CA VAL A 38 -3.64 -8.74 -5.97
C VAL A 38 -4.02 -9.70 -7.10
N LEU A 39 -3.18 -9.82 -8.14
CA LEU A 39 -3.39 -10.76 -9.24
C LEU A 39 -3.33 -12.22 -8.79
N ALA A 40 -2.40 -12.58 -7.91
CA ALA A 40 -2.30 -13.92 -7.34
C ALA A 40 -3.53 -14.28 -6.50
N ALA A 41 -4.03 -13.34 -5.69
CA ALA A 41 -5.26 -13.50 -4.94
C ALA A 41 -6.47 -13.66 -5.88
N ALA A 42 -6.56 -12.85 -6.93
CA ALA A 42 -7.62 -12.93 -7.94
C ALA A 42 -7.58 -14.26 -8.72
N ALA A 43 -6.39 -14.80 -9.01
CA ALA A 43 -6.26 -16.11 -9.66
C ALA A 43 -6.82 -17.27 -8.80
N ALA A 44 -6.84 -17.11 -7.48
CA ALA A 44 -7.35 -18.09 -6.53
C ALA A 44 -8.84 -17.90 -6.16
N ASP A 45 -9.44 -16.74 -6.48
CA ASP A 45 -10.82 -16.38 -6.14
C ASP A 45 -11.56 -15.78 -7.36
N LEU A 46 -12.50 -16.56 -7.91
CA LEU A 46 -13.32 -16.15 -9.06
C LEU A 46 -14.14 -14.87 -8.83
N ARG A 47 -14.59 -14.61 -7.58
CA ARG A 47 -15.33 -13.40 -7.26
C ARG A 47 -14.39 -12.20 -7.27
N LEU A 48 -13.21 -12.32 -6.67
CA LEU A 48 -12.20 -11.27 -6.70
C LEU A 48 -11.75 -10.98 -8.13
N HIS A 49 -11.51 -12.03 -8.93
CA HIS A 49 -11.21 -11.90 -10.35
C HIS A 49 -12.27 -11.07 -11.09
N ALA A 50 -13.55 -11.42 -10.94
CA ALA A 50 -14.63 -10.71 -11.60
C ALA A 50 -14.71 -9.24 -11.16
N LEU A 51 -14.57 -8.97 -9.85
CA LEU A 51 -14.54 -7.61 -9.32
C LEU A 51 -13.36 -6.81 -9.89
N LEU A 52 -12.17 -7.40 -9.95
CA LEU A 52 -10.97 -6.74 -10.45
C LEU A 52 -11.09 -6.36 -11.92
N VAL A 53 -11.45 -7.32 -12.78
CA VAL A 53 -11.57 -7.09 -14.23
C VAL A 53 -12.67 -6.07 -14.53
N GLN A 54 -13.86 -6.24 -13.94
CA GLN A 54 -14.98 -5.33 -14.17
C GLN A 54 -14.67 -3.94 -13.63
N GLY A 55 -14.14 -3.84 -12.41
CA GLY A 55 -13.90 -2.54 -11.79
C GLY A 55 -12.78 -1.76 -12.48
N LEU A 56 -11.72 -2.40 -12.98
CA LEU A 56 -10.70 -1.74 -13.80
C LEU A 56 -11.29 -1.24 -15.13
N ALA A 57 -12.15 -2.04 -15.77
CA ALA A 57 -12.85 -1.63 -16.99
C ALA A 57 -13.80 -0.46 -16.74
N ASP A 58 -14.64 -0.53 -15.70
CA ASP A 58 -15.58 0.53 -15.31
C ASP A 58 -14.83 1.81 -14.92
N LEU A 59 -13.67 1.67 -14.29
CA LEU A 59 -12.82 2.80 -13.94
C LEU A 59 -12.46 3.56 -15.22
N ASP A 60 -11.97 2.91 -16.27
CA ASP A 60 -11.55 3.59 -17.50
C ASP A 60 -12.73 3.99 -18.42
N GLU A 61 -13.79 3.18 -18.53
CA GLU A 61 -14.94 3.44 -19.42
C GLU A 61 -15.72 4.71 -19.04
N GLN A 62 -15.68 5.09 -17.76
CA GLN A 62 -16.37 6.29 -17.27
C GLN A 62 -15.66 7.61 -17.63
N ARG A 63 -14.56 7.58 -18.39
CA ARG A 63 -13.73 8.76 -18.67
C ARG A 63 -13.26 8.83 -20.12
N GLU A 64 -12.93 10.04 -20.55
CA GLU A 64 -12.34 10.28 -21.87
C GLU A 64 -10.87 9.84 -21.95
N VAL A 65 -10.19 9.73 -20.80
CA VAL A 65 -8.81 9.29 -20.67
C VAL A 65 -8.70 8.18 -19.62
N ALA A 66 -7.77 7.25 -19.84
CA ALA A 66 -7.49 6.18 -18.89
C ALA A 66 -7.02 6.72 -17.54
N PHE A 67 -7.27 5.98 -16.47
CA PHE A 67 -6.86 6.33 -15.11
C PHE A 67 -5.35 6.55 -14.99
N SER A 68 -4.54 5.74 -15.69
CA SER A 68 -3.08 5.84 -15.75
C SER A 68 -2.57 7.12 -16.41
N ALA A 69 -3.43 7.88 -17.08
CA ALA A 69 -3.11 9.18 -17.68
C ALA A 69 -3.53 10.37 -16.80
N LEU A 70 -4.14 10.13 -15.64
CA LEU A 70 -4.58 11.19 -14.73
C LEU A 70 -3.41 11.75 -13.91
N ASP A 71 -3.48 13.03 -13.57
CA ASP A 71 -2.64 13.60 -12.52
C ASP A 71 -3.07 13.08 -11.14
N GLU A 72 -2.19 13.22 -10.14
CA GLU A 72 -2.37 12.69 -8.78
C GLU A 72 -3.65 13.21 -8.10
N GLU A 73 -3.97 14.50 -8.26
CA GLU A 73 -5.15 15.10 -7.62
C GLU A 73 -6.44 14.54 -8.23
N THR A 74 -6.48 14.45 -9.56
CA THR A 74 -7.62 13.88 -10.29
C THR A 74 -7.78 12.38 -9.99
N ALA A 75 -6.68 11.61 -9.96
CA ALA A 75 -6.70 10.19 -9.60
C ALA A 75 -7.26 9.98 -8.18
N ALA A 76 -6.86 10.80 -7.21
CA ALA A 76 -7.39 10.75 -5.85
C ALA A 76 -8.88 11.11 -5.77
N LEU A 77 -9.35 12.09 -6.55
CA LEU A 77 -10.79 12.41 -6.65
C LEU A 77 -11.59 11.24 -7.21
N VAL A 78 -11.08 10.60 -8.25
CA VAL A 78 -11.69 9.41 -8.85
C VAL A 78 -11.78 8.28 -7.83
N LEU A 79 -10.70 7.95 -7.12
CA LEU A 79 -10.70 6.89 -6.12
C LEU A 79 -11.69 7.15 -5.00
N ARG A 80 -11.83 8.41 -4.55
CA ARG A 80 -12.87 8.80 -3.58
C ARG A 80 -14.28 8.51 -4.10
N GLY A 81 -14.54 8.70 -5.39
CA GLY A 81 -15.84 8.42 -6.01
C GLY A 81 -16.20 6.92 -6.01
N VAL A 82 -15.21 6.04 -5.98
CA VAL A 82 -15.39 4.57 -5.96
C VAL A 82 -15.04 3.95 -4.60
N ALA A 83 -14.84 4.76 -3.56
CA ALA A 83 -14.35 4.30 -2.25
C ALA A 83 -15.26 3.26 -1.58
N ASP A 84 -16.58 3.41 -1.73
CA ASP A 84 -17.58 2.51 -1.15
C ASP A 84 -17.92 1.31 -2.05
N THR A 85 -17.21 1.13 -3.17
CA THR A 85 -17.47 0.03 -4.09
C THR A 85 -16.82 -1.27 -3.59
N PRO A 86 -17.46 -2.44 -3.84
CA PRO A 86 -16.84 -3.73 -3.55
C PRO A 86 -15.51 -3.95 -4.29
N PHE A 87 -15.34 -3.31 -5.45
CA PHE A 87 -14.12 -3.35 -6.25
C PHE A 87 -12.93 -2.77 -5.48
N LEU A 88 -13.01 -1.51 -5.04
CA LEU A 88 -11.88 -0.88 -4.36
C LEU A 88 -11.63 -1.55 -3.00
N ALA A 89 -12.68 -1.87 -2.25
CA ALA A 89 -12.55 -2.58 -0.97
C ALA A 89 -11.81 -3.92 -1.13
N ALA A 90 -12.12 -4.68 -2.19
CA ALA A 90 -11.46 -5.95 -2.48
C ALA A 90 -9.96 -5.79 -2.78
N ILE A 91 -9.58 -4.79 -3.57
CA ILE A 91 -8.16 -4.48 -3.86
C ILE A 91 -7.43 -4.08 -2.58
N LEU A 92 -8.00 -3.15 -1.80
CA LEU A 92 -7.34 -2.61 -0.61
C LEU A 92 -7.10 -3.68 0.47
N ASN A 93 -8.01 -4.65 0.62
CA ASN A 93 -7.86 -5.75 1.56
C ASN A 93 -6.60 -6.59 1.31
N VAL A 94 -6.20 -6.76 0.05
CA VAL A 94 -4.96 -7.45 -0.32
C VAL A 94 -3.78 -6.50 -0.28
N ALA A 95 -3.96 -5.31 -0.85
CA ALA A 95 -2.89 -4.35 -1.07
C ALA A 95 -2.26 -3.83 0.22
N ILE A 96 -3.05 -3.58 1.26
CA ILE A 96 -2.51 -3.07 2.53
C ILE A 96 -1.53 -4.07 3.16
N VAL A 97 -1.84 -5.36 3.09
CA VAL A 97 -0.95 -6.40 3.62
C VAL A 97 0.28 -6.51 2.71
N ALA A 98 0.08 -6.66 1.41
CA ALA A 98 1.17 -6.87 0.47
C ALA A 98 2.17 -5.70 0.41
N LEU A 99 1.69 -4.46 0.47
CA LEU A 99 2.55 -3.28 0.40
C LEU A 99 3.39 -3.11 1.66
N TYR A 100 2.80 -3.28 2.84
CA TYR A 100 3.52 -3.08 4.12
C TYR A 100 4.24 -4.34 4.61
N ASP A 101 4.05 -5.50 3.98
CA ASP A 101 4.86 -6.72 4.17
C ASP A 101 6.01 -6.80 3.14
N ASP A 102 6.22 -5.74 2.36
CA ASP A 102 7.30 -5.67 1.38
C ASP A 102 8.62 -5.23 2.04
N HIS A 103 9.69 -6.01 1.84
CA HIS A 103 10.98 -5.73 2.47
C HIS A 103 11.62 -4.41 2.02
N GLU A 104 11.40 -3.97 0.77
CA GLU A 104 11.88 -2.66 0.31
C GLU A 104 11.11 -1.53 1.01
N VAL A 105 9.82 -1.73 1.26
CA VAL A 105 9.01 -0.79 2.07
C VAL A 105 9.48 -0.75 3.52
N TRP A 106 9.90 -1.89 4.09
CA TRP A 106 10.50 -1.91 5.43
C TRP A 106 11.74 -1.04 5.51
N ASP A 107 12.66 -1.18 4.55
CA ASP A 107 13.88 -0.37 4.48
C ASP A 107 13.55 1.13 4.33
N LEU A 108 12.56 1.48 3.50
CA LEU A 108 12.10 2.87 3.30
C LEU A 108 11.48 3.49 4.56
N LEU A 109 10.81 2.67 5.38
CA LEU A 109 10.17 3.09 6.62
C LEU A 109 11.08 2.99 7.84
N GLY A 110 12.28 2.41 7.70
CA GLY A 110 13.18 2.11 8.82
C GLY A 110 12.67 0.99 9.73
N TYR A 111 11.76 0.13 9.23
CA TYR A 111 11.32 -1.04 9.97
C TYR A 111 12.36 -2.16 9.83
N GLU A 112 12.97 -2.59 10.94
CA GLU A 112 14.06 -3.58 10.87
C GLU A 112 13.60 -5.04 10.68
N GLY A 113 12.34 -5.27 10.32
CA GLY A 113 11.77 -6.61 10.17
C GLY A 113 11.54 -7.33 11.51
N PRO A 114 11.00 -8.56 11.49
CA PRO A 114 10.65 -9.31 12.69
C PRO A 114 11.84 -9.48 13.66
N SER A 115 11.56 -9.32 14.96
CA SER A 115 12.59 -9.32 16.01
C SER A 115 12.65 -10.60 16.86
N TYR A 116 11.67 -11.50 16.74
CA TYR A 116 11.50 -12.62 17.69
C TYR A 116 12.70 -13.58 17.67
N ASP A 117 13.14 -13.96 16.49
CA ASP A 117 14.32 -14.77 16.24
C ASP A 117 15.64 -14.02 16.49
N GLN A 118 15.59 -12.69 16.59
CA GLN A 118 16.73 -11.81 16.80
C GLN A 118 16.89 -11.32 18.25
N GLY A 119 16.10 -11.85 19.20
CA GLY A 119 16.21 -11.50 20.62
C GLY A 119 15.50 -10.19 21.02
N GLY A 120 14.62 -9.68 20.17
CA GLY A 120 13.85 -8.45 20.41
C GLY A 120 14.52 -7.16 19.90
N TYR A 121 13.82 -6.04 20.03
CA TYR A 121 14.28 -4.72 19.55
C TYR A 121 15.17 -3.95 20.54
N VAL A 122 15.38 -4.46 21.76
CA VAL A 122 16.09 -3.72 22.83
C VAL A 122 17.47 -3.22 22.40
N ASN A 123 18.18 -3.93 21.52
CA ASN A 123 19.48 -3.52 20.98
C ASN A 123 19.44 -3.36 19.45
N ARG A 124 18.26 -3.07 18.90
CA ARG A 124 17.93 -3.13 17.47
C ARG A 124 16.85 -2.08 17.15
N GLY A 125 17.16 -0.81 17.35
CA GLY A 125 16.27 0.28 16.94
C GLY A 125 15.05 0.57 17.80
N PHE A 126 14.88 -0.05 18.98
CA PHE A 126 13.77 0.30 19.88
C PHE A 126 13.77 1.78 20.30
N ASP A 127 14.95 2.36 20.49
CA ASP A 127 15.17 3.74 20.92
C ASP A 127 15.84 4.63 19.86
N ASP A 128 15.91 4.20 18.60
CA ASP A 128 16.44 4.98 17.46
C ASP A 128 15.45 6.06 16.99
N LEU A 129 14.96 6.87 17.92
CA LEU A 129 13.98 7.94 17.64
C LEU A 129 14.72 9.25 17.34
N ASP A 130 14.77 9.63 16.07
CA ASP A 130 15.39 10.88 15.60
C ASP A 130 14.54 12.15 15.89
N TRP A 131 13.28 11.97 16.25
CA TRP A 131 12.29 13.03 16.45
C TRP A 131 12.02 13.38 17.92
N LEU A 132 12.59 12.64 18.88
CA LEU A 132 12.52 12.95 20.31
C LEU A 132 13.90 13.34 20.85
N PRO A 133 13.96 14.25 21.84
CA PRO A 133 15.19 14.47 22.59
C PRO A 133 15.51 13.24 23.45
N ASP A 134 16.80 13.09 23.79
CA ASP A 134 17.28 12.00 24.64
C ASP A 134 16.38 11.80 25.87
N PRO A 135 15.98 10.54 26.15
CA PRO A 135 15.09 10.25 27.25
C PRO A 135 15.70 10.71 28.57
N ARG A 136 14.90 11.39 29.38
CA ARG A 136 15.33 11.80 30.72
C ARG A 136 15.58 10.57 31.58
N ILE A 137 16.81 10.45 32.09
CA ILE A 137 17.23 9.34 32.97
C ILE A 137 16.77 9.53 34.43
N VAL A 138 16.14 10.67 34.74
CA VAL A 138 15.66 11.01 36.08
C VAL A 138 14.15 11.27 36.00
N SER A 139 13.38 10.58 36.83
CA SER A 139 11.94 10.82 36.95
C SER A 139 11.69 12.25 37.46
N ARG A 140 10.58 12.86 37.01
CA ARG A 140 10.14 14.16 37.52
C ARG A 140 9.95 14.02 39.03
N ARG A 141 10.75 14.72 39.85
CA ARG A 141 10.44 14.85 41.27
C ARG A 141 9.05 15.46 41.38
N GLU A 142 8.12 14.74 41.99
CA GLU A 142 6.86 15.33 42.39
C GLU A 142 7.18 16.51 43.31
N ALA A 143 6.71 17.69 42.94
CA ALA A 143 6.76 18.82 43.86
C ALA A 143 5.82 18.46 45.01
N SER A 144 6.40 18.14 46.16
CA SER A 144 5.63 17.97 47.40
C SER A 144 4.92 19.30 47.69
N VAL A 145 3.59 19.29 47.59
CA VAL A 145 2.71 20.37 48.07
C VAL A 145 2.53 20.22 49.58
#